data_AF-A0A0N8TXV6-F1
#
_entry.id   AF-A0A0N8TXV6-F1
#
_cell.length_a   1.000
_cell.length_b   1.000
_cell.length_c   1.000
_cell.angle_alpha   90.00
_cell.angle_beta   90.00
_cell.angle_gamma   90.00
#
_symmetry.space_group_name_H-M   'P 1'
#
loop_
_entity.id
_entity.type
_entity.pdbx_description
1 polymer ?
#
loop_
_entity_poly.entity_id
_entity_poly.type
_entity_poly.pdbx_seq_one_letter_code
_entity_poly.pdbx_strand_id
1 'polypeptide(L)'
;MAKSNALNAIEMKCLRLSLGLNVEQIAELTKTTADAVTAWEAGEADAPEVAQKKLLEIEDTIEMQVLNTTDGIEALFKTEPKRRLAFVVYPTQAIYTQYNPEFLSSLPFTELYNTAAWRIKKECQIVLEVEVSLVPLEVEAYKSYRADSGMSESRESRAKWAATQL
;
A
#
# COMPACT_ATOMS: atom_id res chain seq x y z
N MET A 1 -4.11 -9.98 33.60
CA MET A 1 -5.26 -9.39 32.90
C MET A 1 -4.80 -9.06 31.50
N ALA A 2 -5.17 -9.86 30.50
CA ALA A 2 -4.82 -9.58 29.11
C ALA A 2 -5.52 -8.28 28.72
N LYS A 3 -4.76 -7.27 28.28
CA LYS A 3 -5.34 -6.07 27.68
C LYS A 3 -6.11 -6.55 26.47
N SER A 4 -7.44 -6.43 26.52
CA SER A 4 -8.27 -6.60 25.33
C SER A 4 -7.82 -5.53 24.34
N ASN A 5 -7.13 -5.92 23.27
CA ASN A 5 -6.83 -5.06 22.13
C ASN A 5 -8.10 -4.85 21.26
N ALA A 6 -9.29 -4.98 21.85
CA ALA A 6 -10.54 -4.80 21.14
C ALA A 6 -10.68 -3.34 20.73
N LEU A 7 -10.77 -3.12 19.43
CA LEU A 7 -11.02 -1.82 18.84
C LEU A 7 -12.49 -1.44 19.07
N ASN A 8 -12.71 -0.23 19.56
CA ASN A 8 -14.04 0.36 19.63
C ASN A 8 -14.49 0.88 18.24
N ALA A 9 -15.73 1.38 18.16
CA ALA A 9 -16.34 1.85 16.92
C ALA A 9 -15.52 2.94 16.19
N ILE A 10 -15.03 3.95 16.92
CA ILE A 10 -14.26 5.03 16.31
C ILE A 10 -12.86 4.55 15.88
N GLU A 11 -12.24 3.66 16.66
CA GLU A 11 -10.97 3.04 16.30
C GLU A 11 -11.08 2.18 15.04
N MET A 12 -12.16 1.39 14.91
CA MET A 12 -12.45 0.63 13.68
C MET A 12 -12.60 1.54 12.46
N LYS A 13 -13.35 2.62 12.60
CA LYS A 13 -13.55 3.61 11.52
C LYS A 13 -12.24 4.29 11.13
N CYS A 14 -11.45 4.72 12.11
CA CYS A 14 -10.15 5.34 11.87
C CYS A 14 -9.17 4.38 11.20
N LEU A 15 -9.15 3.11 11.61
CA LEU A 15 -8.33 2.07 11.00
C LEU A 15 -8.73 1.83 9.54
N ARG A 16 -10.02 1.71 9.23
CA ARG A 16 -10.47 1.59 7.84
C ARG A 16 -10.00 2.78 6.99
N LEU A 17 -10.19 3.99 7.50
CA LEU A 17 -9.81 5.22 6.81
C LEU A 17 -8.29 5.35 6.63
N SER A 18 -7.48 4.93 7.61
CA SER A 18 -6.02 4.95 7.51
C SER A 18 -5.48 3.96 6.50
N LEU A 19 -6.20 2.86 6.25
CA LEU A 19 -5.93 1.88 5.21
C LEU A 19 -6.41 2.31 3.81
N GLY A 20 -7.11 3.45 3.71
CA GLY A 20 -7.65 3.96 2.44
C GLY A 20 -8.83 3.14 1.90
N LEU A 21 -9.51 2.37 2.73
CA LEU A 21 -10.56 1.43 2.30
C LEU A 21 -11.97 2.00 2.48
N ASN A 22 -12.86 1.60 1.59
CA ASN A 22 -14.30 1.79 1.76
C ASN A 22 -14.93 0.65 2.59
N VAL A 23 -16.22 0.78 2.89
CA VAL A 23 -16.97 -0.17 3.73
C VAL A 23 -17.09 -1.51 3.03
N GLU A 24 -17.30 -1.51 1.72
CA GLU A 24 -17.45 -2.69 0.88
C GLU A 24 -16.17 -3.54 0.85
N GLN A 25 -15.00 -2.90 0.79
CA GLN A 25 -13.69 -3.55 0.84
C GLN A 25 -13.41 -4.19 2.20
N ILE A 26 -13.79 -3.53 3.30
CA ILE A 26 -13.72 -4.15 4.63
C ILE A 26 -14.65 -5.35 4.70
N ALA A 27 -15.86 -5.24 4.15
CA ALA A 27 -16.82 -6.33 4.13
C ALA A 27 -16.25 -7.56 3.40
N GLU A 28 -15.61 -7.34 2.25
CA GLU A 28 -14.93 -8.39 1.49
C GLU A 28 -13.77 -9.03 2.27
N LEU A 29 -12.87 -8.22 2.85
CA LEU A 29 -11.71 -8.71 3.61
C LEU A 29 -12.09 -9.55 4.83
N THR A 30 -13.14 -9.12 5.51
CA THR A 30 -13.59 -9.72 6.78
C THR A 30 -14.71 -10.73 6.57
N LYS A 31 -15.10 -10.99 5.32
CA LYS A 31 -16.15 -11.94 4.92
C LYS A 31 -17.48 -11.68 5.64
N THR A 32 -17.89 -10.42 5.66
CA THR A 32 -19.11 -9.91 6.30
C THR A 32 -19.92 -9.06 5.30
N THR A 33 -20.95 -8.36 5.76
CA THR A 33 -21.74 -7.41 4.95
C THR A 33 -21.32 -5.95 5.22
N ALA A 34 -21.54 -5.07 4.24
CA ALA A 34 -21.30 -3.63 4.40
C ALA A 34 -22.14 -3.01 5.54
N ASP A 35 -23.37 -3.49 5.72
CA ASP A 35 -24.25 -3.07 6.82
C ASP A 35 -23.66 -3.43 8.18
N ALA A 36 -23.07 -4.62 8.32
CA ALA A 36 -22.40 -5.02 9.55
C ALA A 36 -21.20 -4.12 9.86
N VAL A 37 -20.36 -3.82 8.86
CA VAL A 37 -19.22 -2.91 9.02
C VAL A 37 -19.70 -1.51 9.44
N THR A 38 -20.78 -1.02 8.84
CA THR A 38 -21.38 0.27 9.20
C THR A 38 -21.89 0.28 10.64
N ALA A 39 -22.55 -0.79 11.08
CA ALA A 39 -23.00 -0.95 12.46
C ALA A 39 -21.83 -0.98 13.47
N TRP A 40 -20.70 -1.60 13.09
CA TRP A 40 -19.48 -1.59 13.91
C TRP A 40 -18.94 -0.18 14.10
N GLU A 41 -18.86 0.60 13.03
CA GLU A 41 -18.34 1.97 13.05
C GLU A 41 -19.31 2.98 13.69
N ALA A 42 -20.60 2.66 13.75
CA ALA A 42 -21.61 3.44 14.44
C ALA A 42 -21.70 3.12 15.96
N GLY A 43 -21.05 2.04 16.42
CA GLY A 43 -21.16 1.56 17.80
C GLY A 43 -22.48 0.85 18.10
N GLU A 44 -23.19 0.41 17.07
CA GLU A 44 -24.45 -0.35 17.16
C GLU A 44 -24.19 -1.85 17.36
N ALA A 45 -23.01 -2.33 16.96
CA ALA A 45 -22.52 -3.68 17.17
C ALA A 45 -21.00 -3.69 17.37
N ASP A 46 -20.48 -4.73 18.01
CA ASP A 46 -19.03 -4.92 18.13
C ASP A 46 -18.47 -5.60 16.87
N ALA A 47 -17.30 -5.12 16.41
CA ALA A 47 -16.56 -5.78 15.35
C ALA A 47 -16.04 -7.15 15.85
N PRO A 48 -16.24 -8.26 15.12
CA PRO A 48 -15.69 -9.56 15.49
C PRO A 48 -14.17 -9.53 15.62
N GLU A 49 -13.62 -10.24 16.62
CA GLU A 49 -12.18 -10.29 16.87
C GLU A 49 -11.37 -10.68 15.63
N VAL A 50 -11.87 -11.63 14.83
CA VAL A 50 -11.24 -12.06 13.57
C VAL A 50 -11.15 -10.92 12.55
N ALA A 51 -12.18 -10.08 12.47
CA ALA A 51 -12.18 -8.91 11.60
C ALA A 51 -11.15 -7.88 12.05
N GLN A 52 -11.13 -7.56 13.35
CA GLN A 52 -10.16 -6.63 13.94
C GLN A 52 -8.72 -7.10 13.70
N LYS A 53 -8.45 -8.38 14.01
CA LYS A 53 -7.14 -9.00 13.79
C LYS A 53 -6.71 -8.91 12.33
N LYS A 54 -7.61 -9.18 11.39
CA LYS A 54 -7.31 -9.11 9.96
C LYS A 54 -6.89 -7.71 9.52
N LEU A 55 -7.57 -6.67 10.01
CA LEU A 55 -7.23 -5.28 9.66
C LEU A 55 -5.93 -4.82 10.30
N LEU A 56 -5.68 -5.21 11.55
CA LEU A 56 -4.42 -4.95 12.25
C LEU A 56 -3.24 -5.65 11.56
N GLU A 57 -3.39 -6.90 11.11
CA GLU A 57 -2.36 -7.61 10.34
C GLU A 57 -2.02 -6.91 9.01
N ILE A 58 -3.01 -6.31 8.36
CA ILE A 58 -2.80 -5.52 7.13
C ILE A 58 -2.04 -4.23 7.45
N GLU A 59 -2.43 -3.53 8.51
CA GLU A 59 -1.73 -2.32 8.98
C GLU A 59 -0.27 -2.63 9.33
N ASP A 60 -0.01 -3.69 10.08
CA ASP A 60 1.34 -4.15 10.43
C ASP A 60 2.16 -4.49 9.18
N THR A 61 1.53 -5.11 8.17
CA THR A 61 2.18 -5.41 6.89
C THR A 61 2.58 -4.13 6.16
N ILE A 62 1.70 -3.13 6.13
CA ILE A 62 1.98 -1.82 5.52
C ILE A 62 3.13 -1.14 6.25
N GLU A 63 3.10 -1.08 7.58
CA GLU A 63 4.16 -0.46 8.38
C GLU A 63 5.51 -1.14 8.17
N MET A 64 5.55 -2.47 8.18
CA MET A 64 6.77 -3.22 7.88
C MET A 64 7.28 -2.94 6.46
N GLN A 65 6.39 -2.80 5.47
CA GLN A 65 6.79 -2.43 4.11
C GLN A 65 7.35 -1.00 4.06
N VAL A 66 6.77 -0.05 4.80
CA VAL A 66 7.25 1.33 4.88
C VAL A 66 8.67 1.40 5.43
N LEU A 67 8.91 0.72 6.57
CA LEU A 67 10.22 0.67 7.21
C LEU A 67 11.26 0.02 6.29
N ASN A 68 10.99 -1.19 5.81
CA ASN A 68 11.93 -1.93 4.96
C ASN A 68 12.27 -1.18 3.66
N THR A 69 11.29 -0.50 3.06
CA THR A 69 11.52 0.27 1.82
C THR A 69 12.34 1.52 2.10
N THR A 70 12.04 2.23 3.19
CA THR A 70 12.79 3.44 3.59
C THR A 70 14.24 3.09 3.92
N ASP A 71 14.47 2.01 4.66
CA ASP A 71 15.82 1.49 4.95
C ASP A 71 16.57 1.12 3.66
N GLY A 72 15.89 0.49 2.70
CA GLY A 72 16.45 0.18 1.39
C GLY A 72 16.85 1.43 0.60
N ILE A 73 16.05 2.51 0.67
CA ILE A 73 16.36 3.79 0.04
C ILE A 73 17.54 4.48 0.74
N GLU A 74 17.60 4.43 2.07
CA GLU A 74 18.75 4.95 2.82
C GLU A 74 20.03 4.21 2.41
N ALA A 75 19.98 2.88 2.34
CA ALA A 75 21.11 2.06 1.91
C ALA A 75 21.58 2.40 0.49
N LEU A 76 20.64 2.62 -0.46
CA LEU A 76 20.94 3.04 -1.82
C LEU A 76 21.75 4.36 -1.85
N PHE A 77 21.36 5.34 -1.03
CA PHE A 77 22.02 6.65 -0.98
C PHE A 77 23.33 6.67 -0.18
N LYS A 78 23.71 5.57 0.46
CA LYS A 78 25.09 5.39 0.95
C LYS A 78 26.06 5.11 -0.19
N THR A 79 25.58 4.57 -1.31
CA THR A 79 26.40 4.22 -2.49
C THR A 79 26.18 5.13 -3.70
N GLU A 80 25.03 5.82 -3.78
CA GLU A 80 24.65 6.70 -4.88
C GLU A 80 24.31 8.12 -4.39
N PRO A 81 24.51 9.17 -5.19
CA PRO A 81 24.10 10.51 -4.81
C PRO A 81 22.57 10.60 -4.63
N LYS A 82 22.14 11.36 -3.61
CA LYS A 82 20.73 11.68 -3.39
C LYS A 82 20.11 12.29 -4.64
N ARG A 83 18.93 11.80 -5.00
CA ARG A 83 18.11 12.30 -6.12
C ARG A 83 16.64 12.12 -5.81
N ARG A 84 15.79 12.80 -6.59
CA ARG A 84 14.36 12.52 -6.62
C ARG A 84 14.13 11.09 -7.13
N LEU A 85 13.33 10.32 -6.40
CA LEU A 85 13.00 8.94 -6.75
C LEU A 85 11.57 8.84 -7.30
N ALA A 86 11.36 7.91 -8.22
CA ALA A 86 10.04 7.48 -8.63
C ALA A 86 9.66 6.19 -7.89
N PHE A 87 8.43 6.11 -7.40
CA PHE A 87 7.85 4.91 -6.81
C PHE A 87 6.60 4.53 -7.59
N VAL A 88 6.61 3.36 -8.21
CA VAL A 88 5.50 2.90 -9.06
C VAL A 88 4.29 2.57 -8.20
N VAL A 89 3.13 3.10 -8.58
CA VAL A 89 1.83 2.76 -7.98
C VAL A 89 0.87 2.23 -9.06
N TYR A 90 -0.19 1.56 -8.64
CA TYR A 90 -1.10 0.87 -9.56
C TYR A 90 -2.48 1.53 -9.51
N PRO A 91 -2.93 2.18 -10.60
CA PRO A 91 -4.12 3.03 -10.55
C PRO A 91 -5.43 2.24 -10.51
N THR A 92 -5.43 0.96 -10.88
CA THR A 92 -6.61 0.10 -10.86
C THR A 92 -6.30 -1.26 -10.29
N GLN A 93 -7.31 -1.91 -9.72
CA GLN A 93 -7.20 -3.28 -9.19
C GLN A 93 -6.73 -4.28 -10.25
N ALA A 94 -7.18 -4.14 -11.51
CA ALA A 94 -6.81 -5.04 -12.60
C ALA A 94 -5.32 -4.95 -12.95
N ILE A 95 -4.75 -3.73 -12.96
CA ILE A 95 -3.31 -3.55 -13.20
C ILE A 95 -2.53 -4.05 -11.98
N TYR A 96 -3.00 -3.75 -10.76
CA TYR A 96 -2.35 -4.20 -9.54
C TYR A 96 -2.21 -5.72 -9.50
N THR A 97 -3.28 -6.47 -9.75
CA THR A 97 -3.25 -7.94 -9.73
C THR A 97 -2.38 -8.53 -10.81
N GLN A 98 -2.31 -7.90 -11.98
CA GLN A 98 -1.47 -8.35 -13.09
C GLN A 98 0.04 -8.25 -12.76
N TYR A 99 0.45 -7.17 -12.10
CA TYR A 99 1.88 -6.84 -11.92
C TYR A 99 2.43 -7.16 -10.53
N ASN A 100 1.58 -7.54 -9.57
CA ASN A 100 1.95 -7.78 -8.17
C ASN A 100 1.36 -9.07 -7.59
N PRO A 101 1.40 -10.23 -8.29
CA PRO A 101 0.82 -11.47 -7.80
C PRO A 101 1.32 -11.88 -6.40
N GLU A 102 2.57 -11.54 -6.07
CA GLU A 102 3.22 -11.82 -4.81
C GLU A 102 2.68 -11.03 -3.61
N PHE A 103 2.03 -9.88 -3.84
CA PHE A 103 1.46 -9.06 -2.77
C PHE A 103 -0.02 -9.35 -2.51
N LEU A 104 -0.70 -10.08 -3.39
CA LEU A 104 -2.16 -10.30 -3.30
C LEU A 104 -2.60 -11.08 -2.07
N SER A 105 -1.72 -11.89 -1.48
CA SER A 105 -2.04 -12.65 -0.26
C SER A 105 -2.07 -11.77 1.00
N SER A 106 -1.28 -10.69 1.03
CA SER A 106 -1.14 -9.80 2.19
C SER A 106 -1.87 -8.47 1.98
N LEU A 107 -1.72 -7.86 0.81
CA LEU A 107 -2.33 -6.60 0.40
C LEU A 107 -3.21 -6.84 -0.84
N PRO A 108 -4.43 -7.38 -0.69
CA PRO A 108 -5.25 -7.80 -1.83
C PRO A 108 -5.79 -6.63 -2.68
N PHE A 109 -5.92 -5.43 -2.12
CA PHE A 109 -6.41 -4.25 -2.83
C PHE A 109 -5.30 -3.26 -3.17
N THR A 110 -5.41 -2.63 -4.35
CA THR A 110 -4.44 -1.62 -4.78
C THR A 110 -4.38 -0.41 -3.85
N GLU A 111 -5.50 -0.08 -3.18
CA GLU A 111 -5.60 0.99 -2.18
C GLU A 111 -4.66 0.76 -0.99
N LEU A 112 -4.45 -0.50 -0.59
CA LEU A 112 -3.51 -0.85 0.48
C LEU A 112 -2.06 -0.59 0.05
N TYR A 113 -1.74 -0.97 -1.19
CA TYR A 113 -0.42 -0.70 -1.76
C TYR A 113 -0.16 0.80 -1.93
N ASN A 114 -1.16 1.54 -2.40
CA ASN A 114 -1.09 2.99 -2.56
C ASN A 114 -0.97 3.70 -1.20
N THR A 115 -1.64 3.19 -0.17
CA THR A 115 -1.47 3.65 1.22
C THR A 115 -0.03 3.46 1.69
N ALA A 116 0.56 2.27 1.48
CA ALA A 116 1.97 2.03 1.78
C ALA A 116 2.88 2.98 1.00
N ALA A 117 2.64 3.18 -0.30
CA ALA A 117 3.41 4.07 -1.15
C ALA A 117 3.38 5.53 -0.65
N TRP A 118 2.20 6.02 -0.23
CA TRP A 118 2.07 7.35 0.37
C TRP A 118 2.84 7.48 1.69
N ARG A 119 2.74 6.47 2.56
CA ARG A 119 3.49 6.44 3.82
C ARG A 119 4.99 6.41 3.59
N ILE A 120 5.48 5.61 2.62
CA ILE A 120 6.89 5.61 2.18
C ILE A 120 7.33 6.99 1.71
N LYS A 121 6.55 7.65 0.85
CA LYS A 121 6.85 9.01 0.38
C LYS A 121 7.00 9.99 1.55
N LYS A 122 6.07 9.95 2.51
CA LYS A 122 6.10 10.80 3.69
C LYS A 122 7.32 10.50 4.57
N GLU A 123 7.60 9.23 4.82
CA GLU A 123 8.71 8.79 5.67
C GLU A 123 10.07 9.19 5.06
N CYS A 124 10.27 8.95 3.76
CA CYS A 124 11.47 9.36 3.04
C CYS A 124 11.70 10.88 3.10
N GLN A 125 10.62 11.66 3.01
CA GLN A 125 10.70 13.12 3.09
C GLN A 125 11.12 13.59 4.50
N ILE A 126 10.59 12.97 5.55
CA ILE A 126 10.82 13.38 6.94
C ILE A 126 12.19 12.91 7.45
N VAL A 127 12.53 11.64 7.20
CA VAL A 127 13.71 11.00 7.80
C VAL A 127 14.96 11.17 6.95
N LEU A 128 14.80 11.11 5.62
CA LEU A 128 15.94 11.09 4.69
C LEU A 128 16.11 12.40 3.92
N GLU A 129 15.16 13.33 4.02
CA GLU A 129 15.07 14.52 3.15
C GLU A 129 15.09 14.14 1.65
N VAL A 130 14.48 13.00 1.31
CA VAL A 130 14.41 12.47 -0.05
C VAL A 130 13.03 12.70 -0.62
N GLU A 131 12.98 13.32 -1.79
CA GLU A 131 11.73 13.46 -2.53
C GLU A 131 11.40 12.18 -3.31
N VAL A 132 10.26 11.55 -2.98
CA VAL A 132 9.70 10.42 -3.72
C VAL A 132 8.44 10.87 -4.45
N SER A 133 8.32 10.59 -5.74
CA SER A 133 7.10 10.81 -6.52
C SER A 133 6.40 9.51 -6.81
N LEU A 134 5.09 9.45 -6.54
CA LEU A 134 4.27 8.28 -6.84
C LEU A 134 3.86 8.35 -8.31
N VAL A 135 4.26 7.36 -9.11
CA VAL A 135 4.04 7.33 -10.56
C VAL A 135 3.07 6.20 -10.90
N PRO A 136 1.84 6.50 -11.36
CA PRO A 136 0.89 5.47 -11.74
C PRO A 136 1.38 4.73 -12.98
N LEU A 137 1.41 3.39 -12.92
CA LEU A 137 1.82 2.58 -14.06
C LEU A 137 0.87 2.78 -15.25
N GLU A 138 1.40 3.35 -16.33
CA GLU A 138 0.72 3.44 -17.62
C GLU A 138 1.21 2.28 -18.49
N VAL A 139 0.32 1.33 -18.77
CA VAL A 139 0.69 0.01 -19.27
C VAL A 139 1.24 0.08 -20.69
N GLU A 140 0.68 0.93 -21.55
CA GLU A 140 1.07 0.98 -22.96
C GLU A 140 2.39 1.74 -23.17
N ALA A 141 2.61 2.84 -22.44
CA ALA A 141 3.88 3.55 -22.38
C ALA A 141 4.97 2.68 -21.76
N TYR A 142 4.67 1.93 -20.70
CA TYR A 142 5.64 1.00 -20.12
C TYR A 142 6.01 -0.14 -21.09
N LYS A 143 5.04 -0.70 -21.82
CA LYS A 143 5.33 -1.70 -22.87
C LYS A 143 6.21 -1.13 -23.97
N SER A 144 5.89 0.07 -24.45
CA SER A 144 6.67 0.75 -25.50
C SER A 144 8.10 1.00 -25.04
N TYR A 145 8.28 1.57 -23.84
CA TYR A 145 9.58 1.79 -23.22
C TYR A 145 10.42 0.50 -23.12
N ARG A 146 9.81 -0.61 -22.71
CA ARG A 146 10.50 -1.91 -22.63
C ARG A 146 10.92 -2.43 -23.99
N ALA A 147 10.06 -2.30 -25.00
CA ALA A 147 10.38 -2.73 -26.36
C ALA A 147 11.57 -1.94 -26.92
N ASP A 148 11.55 -0.61 -26.77
CA ASP A 148 12.61 0.28 -27.24
C ASP A 148 13.95 0.05 -26.51
N SER A 149 13.87 -0.32 -25.22
CA SER A 149 15.04 -0.55 -24.37
C SER A 149 15.50 -2.02 -24.32
N GLY A 150 14.82 -2.93 -25.01
CA GLY A 150 15.12 -4.37 -24.98
C GLY A 150 14.99 -5.01 -23.59
N MET A 151 14.11 -4.48 -22.72
CA MET A 151 13.95 -4.93 -21.33
C MET A 151 12.80 -5.92 -21.16
N SER A 152 13.01 -6.94 -20.32
CA SER A 152 11.94 -7.85 -19.87
C SER A 152 11.04 -7.19 -18.81
N GLU A 153 9.88 -7.80 -18.52
CA GLU A 153 9.07 -7.38 -17.36
C GLU A 153 9.86 -7.68 -16.07
N SER A 154 10.06 -6.66 -15.25
CA SER A 154 10.48 -6.82 -13.86
C SER A 154 10.11 -5.57 -13.05
N ARG A 155 10.14 -5.66 -11.71
CA ARG A 155 10.03 -4.48 -10.85
C ARG A 155 11.11 -3.44 -11.13
N GLU A 156 12.33 -3.88 -11.46
CA GLU A 156 13.43 -2.99 -11.83
C GLU A 156 13.14 -2.25 -13.15
N SER A 157 12.60 -2.95 -14.15
CA SER A 157 12.19 -2.36 -15.42
C SER A 157 11.09 -1.31 -15.23
N ARG A 158 10.12 -1.58 -14.34
CA ARG A 158 9.07 -0.62 -13.95
C ARG A 158 9.66 0.62 -13.29
N ALA A 159 10.61 0.46 -12.37
CA ALA A 159 11.27 1.58 -11.70
C ALA A 159 12.08 2.45 -12.68
N LYS A 160 12.79 1.82 -13.63
CA LYS A 160 13.52 2.54 -14.69
C LYS A 160 12.57 3.34 -15.59
N TRP A 161 11.45 2.75 -16.00
CA TRP A 161 10.41 3.46 -16.74
C TRP A 161 9.86 4.65 -15.93
N ALA A 162 9.51 4.44 -14.67
CA ALA A 162 8.93 5.48 -13.82
C ALA A 162 9.89 6.66 -13.57
N ALA A 163 11.19 6.40 -13.53
CA ALA A 163 12.21 7.45 -13.44
C ALA A 163 12.21 8.40 -14.66
N THR A 164 11.72 7.95 -15.82
CA THR A 164 11.56 8.81 -17.02
C THR A 164 10.34 9.73 -16.96
N GLN A 165 9.49 9.57 -15.94
CA GLN A 165 8.26 10.35 -15.74
C GLN A 165 8.43 11.51 -14.73
N LEU A 166 9.65 11.71 -14.20
CA LEU A 166 9.97 12.71 -13.18
C LEU A 166 10.21 14.12 -13.74
#